data_AF-A0A1D6N519-F1
#
_entry.id   AF-A0A1D6N519-F1
#
_cell.length_a   1.000
_cell.length_b   1.000
_cell.length_c   1.000
_cell.angle_alpha   90.00
_cell.angle_beta   90.00
_cell.angle_gamma   90.00
#
_symmetry.space_group_name_H-M   'P 1'
#
loop_
_entity.id
_entity.type
_entity.pdbx_description
1 polymer ?
#
loop_
_entity_poly.entity_id
_entity_poly.type
_entity_poly.pdbx_seq_one_letter_code
_entity_poly.pdbx_strand_id
1 'polypeptide(L)'
;MFGNIGKIPIIGDLTGSNKNAHLKGNLVLMRKTVLGFDVTSIAGSLMDGLGEFLGRGVTCQLVSSTVVDPNNGNRGKVGQEASLEQWLLHPPPLLAGEDQFRVTFDWEVEKHGVPGAIIVKNNHASEFFLKTITIDDVPGHGPIVFVANSWVYPQYKYRYNRVFFSNDTYLPSHSSDEVYLGQRDTKEWTSDAKAQEAFKRFGARLTEIEKRVEAMNKDPRFKNRYSAAQFPYTLLFPNTSDKGDNTGVTAKGIPNSISI
;
A
#
# COMPACT_ATOMS: atom_id res chain seq x y z
N MET A 1 5.63 67.88 -0.92
CA MET A 1 4.60 67.24 -0.07
C MET A 1 3.61 66.56 -0.99
N PHE A 2 3.54 65.21 -0.88
CA PHE A 2 2.49 64.28 -1.33
C PHE A 2 2.14 64.28 -2.83
N GLY A 3 2.16 63.18 -3.57
CA GLY A 3 2.36 61.77 -3.26
C GLY A 3 1.91 61.00 -4.50
N ASN A 4 2.83 60.21 -5.08
CA ASN A 4 2.61 59.41 -6.28
C ASN A 4 1.69 58.23 -5.92
N ILE A 5 0.44 58.22 -6.39
CA ILE A 5 -0.48 57.10 -6.18
C ILE A 5 -0.36 56.17 -7.37
N GLY A 6 0.31 55.05 -7.15
CA GLY A 6 0.56 54.01 -8.14
C GLY A 6 -0.73 53.50 -8.76
N LYS A 7 -0.72 53.36 -10.09
CA LYS A 7 -1.64 52.50 -10.81
C LYS A 7 -1.43 51.08 -10.33
N ILE A 8 -2.38 50.57 -9.55
CA ILE A 8 -2.51 49.16 -9.23
C ILE A 8 -2.87 48.43 -10.53
N PRO A 9 -2.06 47.47 -11.03
CA PRO A 9 -2.51 46.60 -12.07
C PRO A 9 -3.55 45.67 -11.46
N ILE A 10 -4.78 45.74 -11.98
CA ILE A 10 -5.83 44.76 -11.69
C ILE A 10 -5.27 43.40 -12.06
N ILE A 11 -5.29 42.49 -11.08
CA ILE A 11 -4.87 41.10 -11.16
C ILE A 11 -5.65 40.43 -12.29
N GLY A 12 -5.04 40.35 -13.46
CA GLY A 12 -5.33 39.32 -14.44
C GLY A 12 -4.43 38.14 -14.09
N ASP A 13 -4.97 37.17 -13.36
CA ASP A 13 -4.49 35.78 -13.31
C ASP A 13 -5.46 34.95 -12.45
N LEU A 14 -6.62 34.64 -13.03
CA LEU A 14 -7.58 33.64 -12.49
C LEU A 14 -7.72 32.42 -13.41
N THR A 15 -6.76 32.21 -14.31
CA THR A 15 -6.66 30.97 -15.08
C THR A 15 -5.22 30.48 -15.04
N GLY A 16 -4.78 30.11 -13.84
CA GLY A 16 -3.58 29.30 -13.64
C GLY A 16 -3.82 27.89 -14.15
N SER A 17 -3.87 27.73 -15.47
CA SER A 17 -3.74 26.44 -16.14
C SER A 17 -2.32 25.96 -15.88
N ASN A 18 -2.11 25.28 -14.74
CA ASN A 18 -0.83 24.69 -14.40
C ASN A 18 -0.63 23.46 -15.30
N LYS A 19 -0.04 23.69 -16.47
CA LYS A 19 0.03 22.74 -17.59
C LYS A 19 0.96 21.55 -17.38
N ASN A 20 1.36 21.24 -16.15
CA ASN A 20 2.21 20.09 -15.84
C ASN A 20 1.95 19.67 -14.38
N ALA A 21 0.80 19.02 -14.13
CA ALA A 21 0.53 18.47 -12.79
C ALA A 21 1.41 17.23 -12.58
N HIS A 22 2.56 17.47 -11.96
CA HIS A 22 3.50 16.43 -11.56
C HIS A 22 3.46 16.25 -10.04
N LEU A 23 3.43 15.01 -9.60
CA LEU A 23 3.64 14.67 -8.20
C LEU A 23 5.10 14.34 -7.96
N LYS A 24 5.70 14.93 -6.93
CA LYS A 24 7.08 14.62 -6.54
C LYS A 24 7.07 13.64 -5.39
N GLY A 25 8.03 12.74 -5.38
CA GLY A 25 8.22 11.80 -4.30
C GLY A 25 9.66 11.60 -3.90
N ASN A 26 9.83 11.16 -2.65
CA ASN A 26 11.08 10.76 -2.07
C ASN A 26 11.03 9.28 -1.69
N LEU A 27 12.01 8.51 -2.16
CA LEU A 27 12.12 7.08 -1.95
C LEU A 27 13.33 6.80 -1.08
N VAL A 28 13.12 6.10 0.04
CA VAL A 28 14.17 5.67 0.96
C VAL A 28 14.40 4.18 0.80
N LEU A 29 15.63 3.80 0.47
CA LEU A 29 16.03 2.40 0.34
C LEU A 29 17.41 2.14 0.92
N MET A 30 17.74 0.86 1.14
CA MET A 30 19.08 0.41 1.46
C MET A 30 19.55 -0.49 0.32
N ARG A 31 20.65 -0.11 -0.33
CA ARG A 31 21.32 -0.98 -1.29
C ARG A 31 22.00 -2.11 -0.53
N LYS A 32 22.02 -3.30 -1.12
CA LYS A 32 22.81 -4.40 -0.57
C LYS A 32 24.29 -4.05 -0.71
N THR A 33 24.91 -3.55 0.36
CA THR A 33 26.38 -3.46 0.44
C THR A 33 26.90 -4.88 0.37
N VAL A 34 27.89 -5.11 -0.49
CA VAL A 34 28.53 -6.42 -0.55
C VAL A 34 29.32 -6.57 0.74
N LEU A 35 28.79 -7.37 1.66
CA LEU A 35 29.58 -7.97 2.72
C LEU A 35 30.60 -8.89 2.05
N GLY A 36 31.75 -8.31 1.70
CA GLY A 36 32.89 -8.95 1.06
C GLY A 36 33.20 -8.38 -0.32
N PHE A 37 34.01 -7.33 -0.41
CA PHE A 37 34.75 -7.08 -1.66
C PHE A 37 36.21 -6.71 -1.42
N ASP A 38 37.02 -7.63 -1.93
CA ASP A 38 38.36 -7.47 -2.45
C ASP A 38 38.47 -6.21 -3.34
N VAL A 39 39.38 -5.32 -2.93
CA VAL A 39 39.70 -4.02 -3.56
C VAL A 39 40.27 -4.15 -4.98
N THR A 40 40.65 -5.36 -5.42
CA THR A 40 41.14 -5.60 -6.79
C THR A 40 40.04 -5.62 -7.86
N SER A 41 38.77 -5.81 -7.46
CA SER A 41 37.61 -5.83 -8.37
C SER A 41 37.12 -4.44 -8.79
N ILE A 42 37.57 -3.37 -8.11
CA ILE A 42 37.12 -2.00 -8.39
C ILE A 42 37.70 -1.47 -9.71
N ALA A 43 38.91 -1.88 -10.08
CA ALA A 43 39.50 -1.52 -11.37
C ALA A 43 38.91 -2.33 -12.55
N GLY A 44 38.46 -3.57 -12.30
CA GLY A 44 37.84 -4.43 -13.32
C GLY A 44 36.33 -4.23 -13.50
N SER A 45 35.58 -3.94 -12.43
CA SER A 45 34.12 -3.79 -12.47
C SER A 45 33.65 -2.44 -13.03
N LEU A 46 34.55 -1.45 -13.17
CA LEU A 46 34.23 -0.21 -13.87
C LEU A 46 34.02 -0.41 -15.39
N MET A 47 34.58 -1.48 -15.98
CA MET A 47 34.38 -1.81 -17.40
C MET A 47 33.16 -2.70 -17.64
N ASP A 48 32.86 -3.67 -16.75
CA ASP A 48 31.62 -4.47 -16.83
C ASP A 48 30.38 -3.67 -16.38
N GLY A 49 30.55 -2.69 -15.50
CA GLY A 49 29.50 -1.82 -14.98
C GLY A 49 28.91 -0.84 -16.00
N LEU A 50 29.53 -0.65 -17.17
CA LEU A 50 28.95 0.14 -18.27
C LEU A 50 27.91 -0.66 -19.08
N GLY A 51 27.96 -2.00 -19.04
CA GLY A 51 27.01 -2.88 -19.72
C GLY A 51 25.70 -3.12 -18.95
N GLU A 52 25.75 -3.12 -17.62
CA GLU A 52 24.55 -3.20 -16.75
C GLU A 52 23.76 -1.88 -16.68
N PHE A 53 24.34 -0.79 -17.15
CA PHE A 53 23.86 0.58 -16.95
C PHE A 53 22.79 1.05 -17.95
N LEU A 54 22.52 0.29 -19.00
CA LEU A 54 21.58 0.64 -20.08
C LEU A 54 20.16 0.06 -19.92
N GLY A 55 19.85 -0.51 -18.74
CA GLY A 55 18.54 -1.12 -18.45
C GLY A 55 17.73 -0.34 -17.41
N ARG A 56 17.10 0.78 -17.80
CA ARG A 56 15.95 1.45 -17.13
C ARG A 56 15.83 1.33 -15.58
N GLY A 57 16.91 1.54 -14.81
CA GLY A 57 16.91 1.80 -13.36
C GLY A 57 15.86 1.09 -12.46
N VAL A 58 15.44 1.78 -11.41
CA VAL A 58 14.22 1.44 -10.65
C VAL A 58 13.10 2.31 -11.19
N THR A 59 11.96 1.70 -11.53
CA THR A 59 10.76 2.41 -11.99
C THR A 59 9.60 2.23 -11.04
N CYS A 60 8.76 3.27 -10.96
CA CYS A 60 7.60 3.35 -10.11
C CYS A 60 6.37 3.74 -10.93
N GLN A 61 5.20 3.18 -10.61
CA GLN A 61 3.91 3.60 -11.18
C GLN A 61 2.90 3.82 -10.07
N LEU A 62 2.26 4.99 -10.06
CA LEU A 62 1.14 5.25 -9.15
C LEU A 62 -0.11 4.51 -9.63
N VAL A 63 -0.92 4.08 -8.67
CA VAL A 63 -2.21 3.44 -8.87
C VAL A 63 -3.25 4.22 -8.07
N SER A 64 -4.30 4.66 -8.76
CA SER A 64 -5.37 5.43 -8.16
C SER A 64 -6.22 4.59 -7.22
N SER A 65 -6.62 5.15 -6.07
CA SER A 65 -7.65 4.58 -5.20
C SER A 65 -9.05 5.13 -5.46
N THR A 66 -9.16 6.23 -6.20
CA THR A 66 -10.42 6.99 -6.35
C THR A 66 -10.98 6.97 -7.76
N VAL A 67 -10.14 6.69 -8.76
CA VAL A 67 -10.53 6.59 -10.16
C VAL A 67 -10.23 5.19 -10.66
N VAL A 68 -11.26 4.50 -11.14
CA VAL A 68 -11.15 3.15 -11.71
C VAL A 68 -10.99 3.21 -13.23
N ASP A 69 -10.36 2.19 -13.80
CA ASP A 69 -10.25 1.94 -15.22
C ASP A 69 -11.30 0.89 -15.65
N PRO A 70 -12.38 1.29 -16.35
CA PRO A 70 -13.42 0.39 -16.81
C PRO A 70 -12.92 -0.72 -17.75
N ASN A 71 -11.83 -0.47 -18.47
CA ASN A 71 -11.28 -1.43 -19.44
C ASN A 71 -10.38 -2.48 -18.77
N ASN A 72 -10.05 -2.29 -17.49
CA ASN A 72 -9.16 -3.17 -16.73
C ASN A 72 -9.87 -3.78 -15.51
N GLY A 73 -11.12 -4.22 -15.69
CA GLY A 73 -11.91 -4.88 -14.65
C GLY A 73 -12.19 -3.97 -13.45
N ASN A 74 -12.41 -2.67 -13.70
CA ASN A 74 -12.65 -1.65 -12.67
C ASN A 74 -11.54 -1.53 -11.61
N ARG A 75 -10.30 -1.90 -11.96
CA ARG A 75 -9.13 -1.68 -11.10
C ARG A 75 -8.75 -0.20 -11.08
N GLY A 76 -8.05 0.22 -10.03
CA GLY A 76 -7.48 1.56 -9.95
C GLY A 76 -6.66 1.92 -11.19
N LYS A 77 -6.88 3.12 -11.74
CA LYS A 77 -6.16 3.60 -12.93
C LYS A 77 -4.66 3.64 -12.64
N VAL A 78 -3.87 3.03 -13.53
CA VAL A 78 -2.40 2.95 -13.40
C VAL A 78 -1.75 4.05 -14.22
N GLY A 79 -0.78 4.74 -13.61
CA GLY A 79 -0.03 5.83 -14.23
C GLY A 79 1.13 5.36 -15.11
N GLN A 80 1.78 6.33 -15.73
CA GLN A 80 3.01 6.08 -16.49
C GLN A 80 4.16 5.67 -15.56
N GLU A 81 5.15 4.96 -16.13
CA GLU A 81 6.38 4.62 -15.41
C GLU A 81 7.25 5.86 -15.20
N ALA A 82 7.56 6.14 -13.93
CA ALA A 82 8.51 7.15 -13.52
C ALA A 82 9.79 6.47 -13.03
N SER A 83 10.95 6.89 -13.56
CA SER A 83 12.26 6.38 -13.14
C SER A 83 12.81 7.21 -11.98
N LEU A 84 13.60 6.58 -11.11
CA LEU A 84 14.32 7.31 -10.06
C LEU A 84 15.34 8.28 -10.69
N GLU A 85 15.27 9.54 -10.27
CA GLU A 85 16.16 10.60 -10.73
C GLU A 85 17.57 10.38 -10.20
N GLN A 86 18.57 10.64 -11.04
CA GLN A 86 19.99 10.69 -10.64
C GLN A 86 20.53 9.42 -9.97
N TRP A 87 19.86 8.27 -10.11
CA TRP A 87 20.32 6.98 -9.54
C TRP A 87 21.79 6.68 -9.88
N LEU A 88 22.18 6.98 -11.12
CA LEU A 88 23.50 6.77 -11.70
C LEU A 88 24.58 7.70 -11.14
N LEU A 89 24.19 8.84 -10.57
CA LEU A 89 25.10 9.85 -10.00
C LEU A 89 25.32 9.66 -8.50
N HIS A 90 24.59 8.72 -7.87
CA HIS A 90 24.70 8.40 -6.44
C HIS A 90 25.36 7.02 -6.28
N PRO A 91 26.71 6.96 -6.12
CA PRO A 91 27.38 5.69 -5.86
C PRO A 91 26.89 5.10 -4.54
N PRO A 92 26.84 3.76 -4.39
CA PRO A 92 26.48 3.13 -3.13
C PRO A 92 27.37 3.65 -2.00
N PRO A 93 26.82 4.00 -0.83
CA PRO A 93 27.63 4.44 0.30
C PRO A 93 28.59 3.33 0.73
N LEU A 94 29.80 3.71 1.14
CA LEU A 94 30.85 2.78 1.58
C LEU A 94 30.46 1.98 2.84
N LEU A 95 29.44 2.45 3.57
CA LEU A 95 28.86 1.81 4.75
C LEU A 95 27.40 1.47 4.47
N ALA A 96 26.88 0.41 5.11
CA ALA A 96 25.45 0.13 5.09
C ALA A 96 24.68 1.35 5.60
N GLY A 97 23.84 1.93 4.75
CA GLY A 97 23.15 3.18 5.00
C GLY A 97 21.88 3.31 4.16
N GLU A 98 21.07 4.29 4.52
CA GLU A 98 19.84 4.63 3.80
C GLU A 98 20.17 5.64 2.69
N ASP A 99 19.82 5.28 1.47
CA ASP A 99 19.89 6.15 0.30
C ASP A 99 18.52 6.76 0.03
N GLN A 100 18.52 8.01 -0.39
CA GLN A 100 17.30 8.75 -0.76
C GLN A 100 17.34 9.11 -2.24
N PHE A 101 16.24 8.84 -2.94
CA PHE A 101 16.08 9.15 -4.36
C PHE A 101 14.81 9.94 -4.60
N ARG A 102 14.91 10.93 -5.50
CA ARG A 102 13.75 11.66 -5.98
C ARG A 102 13.11 10.93 -7.15
N VAL A 103 11.80 11.07 -7.26
CA VAL A 103 11.01 10.62 -8.40
C VAL A 103 9.95 11.66 -8.71
N THR A 104 9.74 11.93 -9.99
CA THR A 104 8.69 12.83 -10.46
C THR A 104 7.71 12.04 -11.32
N PHE A 105 6.44 12.03 -10.90
CA PHE A 105 5.35 11.34 -11.59
C PHE A 105 4.57 12.33 -12.45
N ASP A 106 4.32 11.97 -13.71
CA ASP A 106 3.29 12.60 -14.52
C ASP A 106 1.91 12.13 -14.04
N TRP A 107 1.29 12.92 -13.17
CA TRP A 107 0.07 12.53 -12.47
C TRP A 107 -0.81 13.74 -12.17
N GLU A 108 -1.81 13.94 -13.03
CA GLU A 108 -2.83 14.95 -12.81
C GLU A 108 -3.92 14.43 -11.87
N VAL A 109 -3.95 14.89 -10.61
CA VAL A 109 -4.90 14.41 -9.58
C VAL A 109 -6.36 14.60 -10.00
N GLU A 110 -6.68 15.66 -10.73
CA GLU A 110 -8.05 15.88 -11.25
C GLU A 110 -8.51 14.79 -12.24
N LYS A 111 -7.58 14.22 -13.03
CA LYS A 111 -7.88 13.20 -14.05
C LYS A 111 -7.61 11.77 -13.58
N HIS A 112 -6.66 11.60 -12.68
CA HIS A 112 -6.18 10.31 -12.23
C HIS A 112 -6.63 9.98 -10.80
N GLY A 113 -7.15 10.96 -10.06
CA GLY A 113 -7.54 10.80 -8.66
C GLY A 113 -6.35 10.78 -7.70
N VAL A 114 -6.67 10.48 -6.45
CA VAL A 114 -5.71 10.28 -5.36
C VAL A 114 -5.00 8.93 -5.54
N PRO A 115 -3.66 8.88 -5.49
CA PRO A 115 -2.91 7.62 -5.46
C PRO A 115 -3.12 6.85 -4.14
N GLY A 116 -3.43 5.56 -4.22
CA GLY A 116 -3.54 4.69 -3.03
C GLY A 116 -2.61 3.47 -3.05
N ALA A 117 -1.97 3.19 -4.18
CA ALA A 117 -0.94 2.17 -4.28
C ALA A 117 0.17 2.59 -5.25
N ILE A 118 1.32 1.95 -5.12
CA ILE A 118 2.49 2.15 -5.97
C ILE A 118 3.07 0.81 -6.39
N ILE A 119 3.30 0.66 -7.69
CA ILE A 119 4.03 -0.46 -8.27
C ILE A 119 5.50 -0.08 -8.33
N VAL A 120 6.39 -0.99 -7.92
CA VAL A 120 7.84 -0.80 -7.99
C VAL A 120 8.47 -1.93 -8.79
N LYS A 121 9.32 -1.58 -9.75
CA LYS A 121 10.09 -2.52 -10.58
C LYS A 121 11.57 -2.24 -10.43
N ASN A 122 12.32 -3.30 -10.15
CA ASN A 122 13.77 -3.26 -10.09
C ASN A 122 14.34 -3.87 -11.37
N ASN A 123 14.90 -3.04 -12.26
CA ASN A 123 15.55 -3.52 -13.49
C ASN A 123 17.07 -3.73 -13.30
N HIS A 124 17.59 -3.64 -12.07
CA HIS A 124 18.98 -3.98 -11.77
C HIS A 124 19.17 -5.48 -11.54
N ALA A 125 20.43 -5.94 -11.62
CA ALA A 125 20.82 -7.32 -11.34
C ALA A 125 20.74 -7.68 -9.84
N SER A 126 20.88 -6.68 -8.96
CA SER A 126 20.88 -6.87 -7.49
C SER A 126 19.59 -6.40 -6.84
N GLU A 127 19.17 -7.10 -5.78
CA GLU A 127 18.06 -6.65 -4.91
C GLU A 127 18.45 -5.46 -4.01
N PHE A 128 17.44 -4.67 -3.62
CA PHE A 128 17.56 -3.63 -2.61
C PHE A 128 16.42 -3.73 -1.58
N PHE A 129 16.61 -3.15 -0.41
CA PHE A 129 15.58 -3.08 0.63
C PHE A 129 14.86 -1.74 0.55
N LEU A 130 13.59 -1.74 0.17
CA LEU A 130 12.75 -0.54 0.12
C LEU A 130 12.15 -0.29 1.51
N LYS A 131 12.39 0.90 2.08
CA LYS A 131 11.79 1.31 3.36
C LYS A 131 10.48 2.03 3.12
N THR A 132 10.53 3.17 2.44
CA THR A 132 9.39 4.06 2.28
C THR A 132 9.42 4.78 0.93
N ILE A 133 8.24 5.17 0.48
CA ILE A 133 8.06 6.12 -0.62
C ILE A 133 7.09 7.18 -0.11
N THR A 134 7.47 8.45 -0.19
CA THR A 134 6.63 9.58 0.22
C THR A 134 6.31 10.39 -1.02
N ILE A 135 5.04 10.74 -1.22
CA ILE A 135 4.60 11.67 -2.26
C ILE A 135 4.22 12.97 -1.56
N ASP A 136 4.87 14.05 -1.97
CA ASP A 136 4.72 15.35 -1.35
C ASP A 136 3.48 16.06 -1.90
N ASP A 137 2.75 16.73 -1.01
CA ASP A 137 1.70 17.72 -1.31
C ASP A 137 0.68 17.31 -2.39
N VAL A 138 -0.01 16.17 -2.22
CA VAL A 138 -1.10 15.77 -3.11
C VAL A 138 -2.30 16.71 -2.94
N PRO A 139 -2.75 17.42 -3.98
CA PRO A 139 -3.89 18.34 -3.89
C PRO A 139 -5.14 17.67 -3.30
N GLY A 140 -5.72 18.29 -2.28
CA GLY A 140 -6.94 17.81 -1.61
C GLY A 140 -6.75 16.63 -0.65
N HIS A 141 -5.54 16.10 -0.51
CA HIS A 141 -5.25 14.97 0.39
C HIS A 141 -4.10 15.27 1.37
N GLY A 142 -3.04 15.94 0.92
CA GLY A 142 -1.80 16.10 1.67
C GLY A 142 -0.76 15.03 1.33
N PRO A 143 0.29 14.85 2.16
CA PRO A 143 1.35 13.90 1.86
C PRO A 143 0.85 12.45 1.95
N ILE A 144 1.32 11.60 1.05
CA ILE A 144 0.99 10.16 1.03
C ILE A 144 2.24 9.36 1.30
N VAL A 145 2.18 8.42 2.26
CA VAL A 145 3.34 7.60 2.62
C VAL A 145 3.04 6.13 2.33
N PHE A 146 3.88 5.51 1.51
CA PHE A 146 3.88 4.08 1.24
C PHE A 146 4.95 3.43 2.13
N VAL A 147 4.53 2.77 3.21
CA VAL A 147 5.44 2.05 4.12
C VAL A 147 5.66 0.63 3.59
N ALA A 148 6.81 0.40 2.96
CA ALA A 148 7.11 -0.85 2.27
C ALA A 148 7.84 -1.86 3.15
N ASN A 149 8.96 -1.46 3.77
CA ASN A 149 9.86 -2.31 4.57
C ASN A 149 10.09 -3.71 3.99
N SER A 150 10.49 -3.80 2.72
CA SER A 150 10.56 -5.05 1.98
C SER A 150 11.69 -5.11 0.96
N TRP A 151 12.27 -6.30 0.76
CA TRP A 151 13.23 -6.56 -0.31
C TRP A 151 12.54 -6.57 -1.69
N VAL A 152 13.08 -5.79 -2.62
CA VAL A 152 12.67 -5.72 -4.02
C VAL A 152 13.75 -6.36 -4.89
N TYR A 153 13.47 -7.58 -5.35
CA TYR A 153 14.33 -8.34 -6.23
C TYR A 153 14.23 -7.88 -7.68
N PRO A 154 15.22 -8.22 -8.52
CA PRO A 154 15.14 -7.99 -9.96
C PRO A 154 13.82 -8.49 -10.57
N GLN A 155 13.21 -7.69 -11.46
CA GLN A 155 11.87 -7.93 -11.98
C GLN A 155 11.70 -9.31 -12.63
N TYR A 156 12.74 -9.81 -13.31
CA TYR A 156 12.71 -11.12 -13.97
C TYR A 156 12.51 -12.30 -13.00
N LYS A 157 12.71 -12.10 -11.69
CA LYS A 157 12.45 -13.12 -10.65
C LYS A 157 10.98 -13.18 -10.23
N TYR A 158 10.16 -12.18 -10.61
CA TYR A 158 8.74 -12.14 -10.27
C TYR A 158 7.86 -12.52 -11.46
N ARG A 159 6.75 -13.21 -11.17
CA ARG A 159 5.65 -13.42 -12.13
C ARG A 159 4.58 -12.32 -12.09
N TYR A 160 4.75 -11.35 -11.20
CA TYR A 160 3.79 -10.30 -10.89
C TYR A 160 4.52 -9.01 -10.51
N ASN A 161 3.82 -7.88 -10.57
CA ASN A 161 4.35 -6.59 -10.14
C ASN A 161 4.34 -6.49 -8.61
N ARG A 162 5.40 -5.91 -8.03
CA ARG A 162 5.45 -5.62 -6.59
C ARG A 162 4.63 -4.35 -6.32
N VAL A 163 3.63 -4.46 -5.45
CA VAL A 163 2.71 -3.38 -5.10
C VAL A 163 2.86 -3.05 -3.62
N PHE A 164 2.84 -1.77 -3.29
CA PHE A 164 2.79 -1.24 -1.93
C PHE A 164 1.62 -0.28 -1.79
N PHE A 165 0.92 -0.30 -0.66
CA PHE A 165 -0.26 0.53 -0.41
C PHE A 165 0.08 1.77 0.41
N SER A 166 -0.72 2.83 0.27
CA SER A 166 -0.63 3.99 1.16
C SER A 166 -0.86 3.55 2.61
N ASN A 167 -0.35 4.33 3.55
CA ASN A 167 -0.52 4.10 4.99
C ASN A 167 -1.91 4.47 5.51
N ASP A 168 -2.85 4.78 4.61
CA ASP A 168 -4.25 4.97 4.94
C ASP A 168 -4.81 3.68 5.53
N THR A 169 -5.49 3.79 6.67
CA THR A 169 -6.09 2.64 7.32
C THR A 169 -7.51 2.44 6.83
N TYR A 170 -7.67 1.47 5.93
CA TYR A 170 -8.99 1.00 5.50
C TYR A 170 -9.43 -0.15 6.41
N LEU A 171 -10.58 0.02 7.04
CA LEU A 171 -11.28 -1.08 7.69
C LEU A 171 -12.33 -1.61 6.70
N PRO A 172 -12.37 -2.93 6.44
CA PRO A 172 -13.47 -3.52 5.70
C PRO A 172 -14.79 -3.11 6.36
N SER A 173 -15.67 -2.51 5.56
CA SER A 173 -17.04 -2.25 5.96
C SER A 173 -17.85 -3.48 5.62
N HIS A 174 -18.57 -4.02 6.59
CA HIS A 174 -19.49 -5.13 6.33
C HIS A 174 -20.80 -4.60 5.77
N SER A 175 -21.35 -5.29 4.77
CA SER A 175 -22.68 -5.01 4.25
C SER A 175 -23.75 -5.59 5.18
N SER A 176 -24.99 -5.08 5.10
CA SER A 176 -26.13 -5.57 5.91
C SER A 176 -26.52 -7.01 5.58
N ASP A 177 -26.17 -7.46 4.38
CA ASP A 177 -26.44 -8.80 3.87
C ASP A 177 -25.22 -9.72 3.92
N GLU A 178 -24.14 -9.32 4.61
CA GLU A 178 -22.93 -10.13 4.75
C GLU A 178 -23.21 -11.47 5.46
N VAL A 179 -22.67 -12.57 4.95
CA VAL A 179 -22.83 -13.91 5.53
C VAL A 179 -21.51 -14.35 6.14
N TYR A 180 -21.48 -14.38 7.47
CA TYR A 180 -20.28 -14.72 8.23
C TYR A 180 -20.03 -16.23 8.32
N LEU A 181 -18.81 -16.58 8.70
CA LEU A 181 -18.39 -17.94 8.94
C LEU A 181 -19.31 -18.62 9.98
N GLY A 182 -19.83 -19.80 9.62
CA GLY A 182 -20.80 -20.54 10.45
C GLY A 182 -22.25 -20.07 10.28
N GLN A 183 -22.51 -19.10 9.40
CA GLN A 183 -23.84 -18.71 8.96
C GLN A 183 -24.08 -19.12 7.50
N ARG A 184 -25.35 -19.19 7.11
CA ARG A 184 -25.83 -19.49 5.76
C ARG A 184 -26.97 -18.53 5.42
N ASP A 185 -27.04 -18.15 4.15
CA ASP A 185 -28.11 -17.35 3.56
C ASP A 185 -29.46 -18.07 3.57
N THR A 186 -29.44 -19.40 3.40
CA THR A 186 -30.62 -20.26 3.25
C THR A 186 -30.65 -21.35 4.34
N LYS A 187 -31.81 -21.51 4.99
CA LYS A 187 -31.99 -22.48 6.09
C LYS A 187 -32.12 -23.91 5.58
N GLU A 188 -32.68 -24.09 4.39
CA GLU A 188 -32.98 -25.38 3.77
C GLU A 188 -31.99 -25.78 2.65
N TRP A 189 -30.71 -25.39 2.77
CA TRP A 189 -29.68 -25.68 1.75
C TRP A 189 -29.43 -27.18 1.50
N THR A 190 -29.86 -28.05 2.41
CA THR A 190 -29.80 -29.51 2.27
C THR A 190 -30.86 -30.20 3.11
N SER A 191 -31.34 -31.36 2.66
CA SER A 191 -32.18 -32.29 3.42
C SER A 191 -31.37 -33.35 4.20
N ASP A 192 -30.03 -33.39 4.05
CA ASP A 192 -29.18 -34.34 4.77
C ASP A 192 -29.00 -33.94 6.24
N ALA A 193 -29.60 -34.72 7.14
CA ALA A 193 -29.52 -34.53 8.58
C ALA A 193 -28.08 -34.53 9.12
N LYS A 194 -27.18 -35.35 8.54
CA LYS A 194 -25.77 -35.41 8.99
C LYS A 194 -25.05 -34.11 8.67
N ALA A 195 -25.25 -33.58 7.46
CA ALA A 195 -24.68 -32.33 7.03
C ALA A 195 -25.19 -31.15 7.88
N GLN A 196 -26.49 -31.13 8.20
CA GLN A 196 -27.09 -30.13 9.10
C GLN A 196 -26.50 -30.21 10.51
N GLU A 197 -26.35 -31.40 11.07
CA GLU A 197 -25.76 -31.57 12.41
C GLU A 197 -24.29 -31.15 12.45
N ALA A 198 -23.50 -31.52 11.45
CA ALA A 198 -22.11 -31.10 11.32
C ALA A 198 -21.98 -29.56 11.26
N PHE A 199 -22.86 -28.90 10.49
CA PHE A 199 -22.88 -27.44 10.41
C PHE A 199 -23.26 -26.78 11.75
N LYS A 200 -24.23 -27.32 12.49
CA LYS A 200 -24.57 -26.85 13.84
C LYS A 200 -23.39 -26.98 14.81
N ARG A 201 -22.67 -28.11 14.78
CA ARG A 201 -21.47 -28.32 15.59
C ARG A 201 -20.37 -27.32 15.23
N PHE A 202 -20.20 -27.01 13.94
CA PHE A 202 -19.25 -26.01 13.49
C PHE A 202 -19.57 -24.60 14.04
N GLY A 203 -20.81 -24.13 13.90
CA GLY A 203 -21.22 -22.83 14.47
C GLY A 203 -21.06 -22.75 15.99
N ALA A 204 -21.36 -23.83 16.71
CA ALA A 204 -21.14 -23.90 18.16
C ALA A 204 -19.66 -23.78 18.54
N ARG A 205 -18.76 -24.39 17.76
CA ARG A 205 -17.30 -24.25 17.96
C ARG A 205 -16.81 -22.83 17.69
N LEU A 206 -17.34 -22.15 16.68
CA LEU A 206 -16.99 -20.75 16.43
C LEU A 206 -17.42 -19.84 17.59
N THR A 207 -18.62 -20.07 18.15
CA THR A 207 -19.09 -19.35 19.34
C THR A 207 -18.21 -19.60 20.57
N GLU A 208 -17.64 -20.80 20.71
CA GLU A 208 -16.66 -21.10 21.76
C GLU A 208 -15.33 -20.37 21.54
N ILE A 209 -14.87 -20.28 20.29
CA ILE A 209 -13.67 -19.54 19.91
C ILE A 209 -13.85 -18.05 20.22
N GLU A 210 -15.00 -17.46 19.93
CA GLU A 210 -15.33 -16.06 20.27
C GLU A 210 -15.13 -15.78 21.76
N LYS A 211 -15.73 -16.60 22.63
CA LYS A 211 -15.57 -16.48 24.09
C LYS A 211 -14.11 -16.60 24.52
N ARG A 212 -13.34 -17.48 23.86
CA ARG A 212 -11.91 -17.63 24.14
C ARG A 212 -11.13 -16.39 23.71
N VAL A 213 -11.44 -15.80 22.55
CA VAL A 213 -10.81 -14.56 22.07
C VAL A 213 -11.09 -13.41 23.03
N GLU A 214 -12.33 -13.26 23.51
CA GLU A 214 -12.69 -12.26 24.52
C GLU A 214 -11.93 -12.46 25.84
N ALA A 215 -11.86 -13.70 26.32
CA ALA A 215 -11.12 -14.02 27.54
C ALA A 215 -9.62 -13.70 27.40
N MET A 216 -9.02 -14.04 26.26
CA MET A 216 -7.62 -13.70 25.97
C MET A 216 -7.41 -12.19 25.86
N ASN A 217 -8.35 -11.47 25.25
CA ASN A 217 -8.28 -10.01 25.17
C ASN A 217 -8.34 -9.37 26.56
N LYS A 218 -9.09 -9.93 27.52
CA LYS A 218 -9.17 -9.40 28.89
C LYS A 218 -7.98 -9.81 29.79
N ASP A 219 -7.14 -10.74 29.36
CA ASP A 219 -6.06 -11.29 30.19
C ASP A 219 -4.79 -10.42 30.08
N PRO A 220 -4.34 -9.79 31.18
CA PRO A 220 -3.20 -8.86 31.16
C PRO A 220 -1.86 -9.54 30.85
N ARG A 221 -1.79 -10.88 30.86
CA ARG A 221 -0.60 -11.62 30.44
C ARG A 221 -0.35 -11.50 28.94
N PHE A 222 -1.39 -11.28 28.13
CA PHE A 222 -1.28 -11.18 26.67
C PHE A 222 -1.14 -9.72 26.21
N LYS A 223 0.02 -9.13 26.48
CA LYS A 223 0.33 -7.71 26.19
C LYS A 223 0.18 -7.30 24.71
N ASN A 224 0.35 -8.23 23.78
CA ASN A 224 0.26 -7.98 22.33
C ASN A 224 -1.17 -8.06 21.77
N ARG A 225 -2.18 -8.20 22.63
CA ARG A 225 -3.59 -8.23 22.19
C ARG A 225 -4.28 -6.88 22.21
N TYR A 226 -3.60 -5.86 22.72
CA TYR A 226 -3.99 -4.47 22.59
C TYR A 226 -2.96 -3.73 21.76
N SER A 227 -3.43 -2.95 20.79
CA SER A 227 -2.58 -1.99 20.10
C SER A 227 -2.21 -0.83 21.04
N ALA A 228 -1.22 -0.01 20.66
CA ALA A 228 -0.89 1.23 21.38
C ALA A 228 -2.10 2.18 21.53
N ALA A 229 -3.11 2.04 20.66
CA ALA A 229 -4.38 2.76 20.70
C ALA A 229 -5.45 2.09 21.60
N GLN A 230 -5.08 1.12 22.44
CA GLN A 230 -5.98 0.37 23.33
C GLN A 230 -7.11 -0.40 22.62
N PHE A 231 -6.92 -0.74 21.34
CA PHE A 231 -7.90 -1.51 20.59
C PHE A 231 -7.68 -3.02 20.79
N PRO A 232 -8.69 -3.80 21.23
CA PRO A 232 -8.55 -5.24 21.42
C PRO A 232 -8.46 -5.98 20.09
N TYR A 233 -7.65 -7.03 20.04
CA TYR A 233 -7.49 -7.85 18.84
C TYR A 233 -8.76 -8.64 18.52
N THR A 234 -9.49 -8.21 17.49
CA THR A 234 -10.79 -8.76 17.07
C THR A 234 -10.87 -9.11 15.58
N LEU A 235 -9.78 -8.93 14.82
CA LEU A 235 -9.74 -9.23 13.37
C LEU A 235 -10.04 -10.70 13.02
N LEU A 236 -9.76 -11.64 13.93
CA LEU A 236 -10.08 -13.06 13.79
C LEU A 236 -11.28 -13.48 14.65
N PHE A 237 -12.13 -12.54 15.03
CA PHE A 237 -13.37 -12.81 15.75
C PHE A 237 -14.46 -13.20 14.73
N PRO A 238 -14.97 -14.44 14.72
CA PRO A 238 -15.90 -14.92 13.70
C PRO A 238 -17.20 -14.11 13.57
N ASN A 239 -17.73 -13.63 14.70
CA ASN A 239 -19.01 -12.94 14.81
C ASN A 239 -20.22 -13.81 14.41
N THR A 240 -20.09 -15.13 14.54
CA THR A 240 -21.11 -16.14 14.27
C THR A 240 -22.29 -16.03 15.24
N SER A 241 -22.05 -15.68 16.50
CA SER A 241 -23.09 -15.56 17.53
C SER A 241 -23.92 -14.27 17.43
N ASP A 242 -23.38 -13.25 16.77
CA ASP A 242 -24.03 -11.97 16.59
C ASP A 242 -25.05 -12.05 15.45
N LYS A 243 -26.30 -11.73 15.77
CA LYS A 243 -27.42 -11.64 14.81
C LYS A 243 -27.91 -10.20 14.64
N GLY A 244 -27.19 -9.24 15.21
CA GLY A 244 -27.48 -7.82 15.06
C GLY A 244 -27.07 -7.30 13.69
N ASP A 245 -27.42 -6.04 13.44
CA ASP A 245 -26.96 -5.29 12.29
C ASP A 245 -25.45 -5.00 12.45
N ASN A 246 -24.62 -5.81 11.80
CA ASN A 246 -23.17 -5.67 11.81
C ASN A 246 -22.67 -4.80 10.65
N THR A 247 -23.53 -3.95 10.09
CA THR A 247 -23.17 -3.02 9.04
C THR A 247 -22.07 -2.07 9.47
N GLY A 248 -21.20 -1.76 8.52
CA GLY A 248 -20.17 -0.76 8.70
C GLY A 248 -18.85 -1.33 9.19
N VAL A 249 -18.02 -0.42 9.69
CA VAL A 249 -16.64 -0.69 10.11
C VAL A 249 -16.64 -1.17 11.55
N THR A 250 -16.56 -2.50 11.73
CA THR A 250 -16.66 -3.12 13.07
C THR A 250 -15.33 -3.71 13.56
N ALA A 251 -14.32 -3.82 12.69
CA ALA A 251 -13.01 -4.46 12.96
C ALA A 251 -13.10 -5.92 13.48
N LYS A 252 -14.26 -6.57 13.29
CA LYS A 252 -14.58 -7.94 13.70
C LYS A 252 -15.51 -8.58 12.67
N GLY A 253 -15.57 -9.91 12.66
CA GLY A 253 -16.41 -10.67 11.72
C GLY A 253 -15.58 -11.26 10.60
N ILE A 254 -15.69 -12.57 10.41
CA ILE A 254 -15.01 -13.30 9.33
C ILE A 254 -16.06 -13.66 8.28
N PRO A 255 -16.10 -12.99 7.12
CA PRO A 255 -17.01 -13.34 6.03
C PRO A 255 -16.72 -14.76 5.52
N ASN A 256 -17.74 -15.42 4.94
CA ASN A 256 -17.55 -16.69 4.25
C ASN A 256 -16.70 -16.56 2.97
N SER A 257 -16.59 -15.36 2.40
CA SER A 257 -15.95 -15.12 1.10
C SER A 257 -15.25 -13.75 1.03
N ILE A 258 -14.59 -13.46 -0.09
CA ILE A 258 -14.02 -12.12 -0.34
C ILE A 258 -15.14 -11.25 -0.90
N SER A 259 -15.82 -10.50 -0.04
CA SER A 259 -17.06 -9.75 -0.30
C SER A 259 -16.94 -8.22 -0.18
N ILE A 260 -15.69 -7.73 -0.09
CA ILE A 260 -15.32 -6.31 -0.02
C ILE A 260 -15.15 -5.69 -1.41
#